data_AF-A0A081BQ38-F1
#
_entry.id   AF-A0A081BQ38-F1
#
_cell.length_a   1.000
_cell.length_b   1.000
_cell.length_c   1.000
_cell.angle_alpha   90.00
_cell.angle_beta   90.00
_cell.angle_gamma   90.00
#
_symmetry.space_group_name_H-M   'P 1'
#
loop_
_entity.id
_entity.type
_entity.pdbx_description
1 polymer ?
#
loop_
_entity_poly.entity_id
_entity_poly.type
_entity_poly.pdbx_seq_one_letter_code
_entity_poly.pdbx_strand_id
1 'polypeptide(L)'
;MVDKDELKRDLSDLDRVRCELIMANYRYEEALEKFDLKYGEGLGQRAIRVLRNRFLLKKLILPPEAIEEVAVELFSSLRED
;
A
#
# COMPACT_ATOMS: atom_id res chain seq x y z
N MET A 1 -6.85 -37.61 -14.65
CA MET A 1 -7.96 -37.27 -13.74
C MET A 1 -7.37 -36.45 -12.60
N VAL A 2 -7.92 -35.28 -12.31
CA VAL A 2 -7.44 -34.43 -11.20
C VAL A 2 -7.80 -35.12 -9.89
N ASP A 3 -6.84 -35.25 -8.97
CA ASP A 3 -7.09 -35.79 -7.65
C ASP A 3 -7.98 -34.83 -6.85
N LYS A 4 -9.07 -35.36 -6.30
CA LYS A 4 -10.05 -34.58 -5.53
C LYS A 4 -9.42 -33.95 -4.29
N ASP A 5 -8.42 -34.59 -3.69
CA ASP A 5 -7.76 -34.08 -2.49
C ASP A 5 -6.63 -33.08 -2.81
N GLU A 6 -6.04 -33.16 -4.01
CA GLU A 6 -5.20 -32.08 -4.56
C GLU A 6 -6.03 -30.81 -4.80
N LEU A 7 -7.16 -30.93 -5.49
CA LEU A 7 -8.04 -29.79 -5.76
C LEU A 7 -8.55 -29.09 -4.49
N LYS A 8 -8.88 -29.84 -3.43
CA LYS A 8 -9.30 -29.24 -2.14
C LYS A 8 -8.18 -28.44 -1.48
N ARG A 9 -6.93 -28.90 -1.58
CA ARG A 9 -5.78 -28.20 -1.01
C ARG A 9 -5.54 -26.89 -1.77
N ASP A 10 -5.53 -26.94 -3.09
CA ASP A 10 -5.36 -25.76 -3.93
C ASP A 10 -6.44 -24.70 -3.68
N LEU A 11 -7.70 -25.14 -3.52
CA LEU A 11 -8.81 -24.23 -3.20
C LEU A 11 -8.66 -23.61 -1.80
N SER A 12 -8.16 -24.36 -0.82
CA SER A 12 -7.93 -23.85 0.53
C SER A 12 -6.80 -22.82 0.55
N ASP A 13 -5.73 -23.06 -0.20
CA ASP A 13 -4.63 -22.11 -0.34
C ASP A 13 -5.07 -20.84 -1.07
N LEU A 14 -5.90 -20.98 -2.11
CA LEU A 14 -6.45 -19.83 -2.82
C LEU A 14 -7.33 -18.97 -1.91
N ASP A 15 -8.19 -19.60 -1.08
CA ASP A 15 -9.04 -18.87 -0.15
C ASP A 15 -8.24 -18.18 0.96
N ARG A 16 -7.17 -18.82 1.45
CA ARG A 16 -6.22 -18.21 2.39
C ARG A 16 -5.58 -16.95 1.79
N VAL A 17 -5.00 -17.04 0.59
CA VAL A 17 -4.37 -15.89 -0.08
C VAL A 17 -5.39 -14.78 -0.35
N ARG A 18 -6.61 -15.14 -0.75
CA ARG A 18 -7.71 -14.19 -0.93
C ARG A 18 -8.06 -13.47 0.36
N CYS A 19 -8.16 -14.17 1.49
CA CYS A 19 -8.43 -13.56 2.79
C CYS A 19 -7.30 -12.61 3.21
N GLU A 20 -6.04 -13.00 3.01
CA GLU A 20 -4.88 -12.15 3.30
C GLU A 20 -4.92 -10.84 2.48
N LEU A 21 -5.26 -10.91 1.19
CA LEU A 21 -5.42 -9.74 0.33
C LEU A 21 -6.54 -8.81 0.79
N ILE A 22 -7.70 -9.36 1.17
CA ILE A 22 -8.83 -8.57 1.68
C ILE A 22 -8.43 -7.83 2.95
N MET A 23 -7.79 -8.52 3.89
CA MET A 23 -7.34 -7.91 5.15
C MET A 23 -6.25 -6.85 4.92
N ALA A 24 -5.34 -7.09 3.98
CA ALA A 24 -4.32 -6.11 3.61
C ALA A 24 -4.94 -4.84 3.00
N ASN A 25 -5.93 -4.98 2.11
CA ASN A 25 -6.65 -3.85 1.54
C ASN A 25 -7.39 -3.03 2.61
N TYR A 26 -8.08 -3.69 3.53
CA TYR A 26 -8.78 -3.00 4.62
C TYR A 26 -7.82 -2.19 5.50
N ARG A 27 -6.67 -2.80 5.88
CA ARG A 27 -5.64 -2.10 6.65
C ARG A 27 -5.02 -0.92 5.89
N TYR A 28 -4.89 -1.04 4.57
CA TYR A 28 -4.41 0.05 3.72
C TYR A 28 -5.40 1.21 3.68
N GLU A 29 -6.69 0.92 3.52
CA GLU A 29 -7.76 1.94 3.54
C GLU A 29 -7.83 2.66 4.90
N GLU A 30 -7.77 1.92 6.01
CA GLU A 30 -7.71 2.53 7.34
C GLU A 30 -6.48 3.44 7.53
N ALA A 31 -5.32 3.01 7.02
CA ALA A 31 -4.10 3.80 7.14
C ALA A 31 -4.19 5.11 6.35
N LEU A 32 -4.80 5.07 5.16
CA LEU A 32 -5.10 6.26 4.37
C LEU A 32 -6.06 7.19 5.10
N GLU A 33 -7.16 6.66 5.63
CA GLU A 33 -8.15 7.47 6.36
C GLU A 33 -7.52 8.14 7.58
N LYS A 34 -6.72 7.40 8.37
CA LYS A 34 -5.98 7.95 9.51
C LYS A 34 -4.99 9.04 9.10
N PHE A 35 -4.36 8.90 7.93
CA PHE A 35 -3.44 9.91 7.39
C PHE A 35 -4.20 11.18 6.99
N ASP A 36 -5.30 11.02 6.24
CA ASP A 36 -6.14 12.13 5.77
C ASP A 36 -6.79 12.87 6.94
N LEU A 37 -7.26 12.17 7.97
CA LEU A 37 -7.77 12.77 9.21
C LEU A 37 -6.74 13.65 9.92
N LYS A 38 -5.45 13.29 9.83
CA LYS A 38 -4.37 14.00 10.52
C LYS A 38 -3.83 15.18 9.73
N TYR A 39 -3.71 15.05 8.41
CA TYR A 39 -2.97 16.01 7.57
C TYR A 39 -3.86 16.75 6.58
N GLY A 40 -5.05 16.24 6.25
CA GLY A 40 -5.97 16.82 5.27
C GLY A 40 -6.47 15.78 4.27
N GLU A 41 -7.73 15.92 3.86
CA GLU A 41 -8.40 15.01 2.93
C GLU A 41 -7.65 14.93 1.58
N GLY A 42 -7.43 13.71 1.08
CA GLY A 42 -6.80 13.45 -0.21
C GLY A 42 -5.26 13.47 -0.20
N LEU A 43 -4.61 13.81 0.91
CA LEU A 43 -3.15 13.85 1.00
C LEU A 43 -2.51 12.47 1.07
N GLY A 44 -3.17 11.50 1.70
CA GLY A 44 -2.73 10.11 1.76
C GLY A 44 -2.63 9.49 0.37
N GLN A 45 -3.60 9.76 -0.50
CA GLN A 45 -3.55 9.30 -1.90
C GLN A 45 -2.39 9.95 -2.68
N ARG A 46 -2.14 11.25 -2.46
CA ARG A 46 -0.98 11.94 -3.05
C ARG A 46 0.34 11.34 -2.56
N ALA A 47 0.46 11.08 -1.26
CA ALA A 47 1.63 10.46 -0.65
C ALA A 47 1.89 9.06 -1.21
N ILE A 48 0.86 8.20 -1.30
CA ILE A 48 1.00 6.87 -1.89
C ILE A 48 1.42 6.95 -3.36
N ARG A 49 0.89 7.90 -4.14
CA ARG A 49 1.29 8.08 -5.54
C ARG A 49 2.78 8.40 -5.67
N VAL A 50 3.30 9.31 -4.84
CA VAL A 50 4.73 9.66 -4.82
C VAL A 50 5.57 8.43 -4.42
N LEU A 51 5.17 7.73 -3.36
CA LEU A 51 5.85 6.51 -2.89
C LEU A 51 5.86 5.41 -3.95
N ARG A 52 4.73 5.15 -4.63
CA ARG A 52 4.62 4.15 -5.71
C ARG A 52 5.50 4.51 -6.91
N ASN A 53 5.50 5.77 -7.33
CA ASN A 53 6.34 6.22 -8.44
C ASN A 53 7.84 6.02 -8.12
N ARG A 54 8.27 6.36 -6.89
CA ARG A 54 9.65 6.13 -6.46
C ARG A 54 9.98 4.65 -6.28
N PHE A 55 9.04 3.84 -5.80
CA PHE A 55 9.19 2.38 -5.68
C PHE A 55 9.40 1.70 -7.04
N LEU A 56 8.60 2.08 -8.06
CA LEU A 56 8.76 1.60 -9.43
C LEU A 56 10.13 1.97 -10.01
N LEU A 57 10.70 3.09 -9.58
CA LEU A 57 12.03 3.55 -9.99
C LEU A 57 13.20 2.88 -9.24
N LYS A 58 13.00 2.27 -8.05
CA LYS A 58 14.12 1.81 -7.19
C LYS A 58 14.06 0.38 -6.61
N LYS A 59 13.08 -0.48 -6.97
CA LYS A 59 12.92 -1.86 -6.47
C LYS A 59 12.72 -1.98 -4.94
N LEU A 60 11.47 -2.24 -4.59
CA LEU A 60 10.96 -3.03 -3.46
C LEU A 60 11.21 -2.63 -1.99
N ILE A 61 12.20 -1.80 -1.64
CA ILE A 61 12.34 -1.29 -0.26
C ILE A 61 12.80 0.16 -0.33
N LEU A 62 11.98 1.09 0.17
CA LEU A 62 12.41 2.49 0.32
C LEU A 62 13.35 2.57 1.53
N PRO A 63 14.64 2.87 1.35
CA PRO A 63 15.54 3.09 2.47
C PRO A 63 15.13 4.36 3.24
N PRO A 64 15.49 4.49 4.52
CA PRO A 64 15.05 5.61 5.37
C PRO A 64 15.29 7.00 4.77
N GLU A 65 16.38 7.17 4.02
CA GLU A 65 16.74 8.43 3.37
C GLU A 65 15.73 8.81 2.27
N ALA A 66 15.13 7.80 1.61
CA ALA A 66 14.09 8.05 0.62
C ALA A 66 12.76 8.47 1.26
N ILE A 67 12.52 8.13 2.53
CA ILE A 67 11.35 8.59 3.29
C ILE A 67 11.51 10.08 3.60
N GLU A 68 12.70 10.51 4.01
CA GLU A 68 13.02 11.92 4.25
C GLU A 68 12.80 12.77 2.99
N GLU A 69 13.30 12.33 1.84
CA GLU A 69 13.10 13.03 0.57
C GLU A 69 11.61 13.14 0.19
N VAL A 70 10.81 12.09 0.41
CA VAL A 70 9.37 12.13 0.15
C VAL A 70 8.65 13.06 1.12
N ALA A 71 9.07 13.09 2.38
CA ALA A 71 8.51 14.00 3.37
C ALA A 71 8.76 15.47 2.98
N VAL A 72 9.96 15.80 2.51
CA VAL A 72 10.31 17.14 2.01
C VAL A 72 9.50 17.53 0.78
N GLU A 73 9.37 16.61 -0.18
CA GLU A 73 8.61 16.83 -1.42
C GLU A 73 7.13 17.09 -1.10
N LEU A 74 6.52 16.24 -0.26
CA LEU A 74 5.14 16.41 0.20
C LEU A 74 4.94 17.70 0.98
N PHE A 75 5.85 18.02 1.90
CA PHE A 75 5.76 19.23 2.72
C PHE A 75 5.81 20.50 1.86
N SER A 76 6.64 20.50 0.81
CA SER A 76 6.73 21.61 -0.14
C SER A 76 5.43 21.79 -0.91
N SER A 77 4.84 20.69 -1.40
CA SER A 77 3.55 20.73 -2.12
C SER A 77 2.35 21.15 -1.27
N LEU A 78 2.46 21.10 0.07
CA LEU A 78 1.41 21.53 0.99
C LEU A 78 1.45 23.02 1.33
N ARG A 79 2.56 23.72 1.03
CA ARG A 79 2.72 25.15 1.31
C ARG A 79 2.43 26.05 0.11
N GLU A 80 2.19 25.48 -1.06
CA GLU A 80 1.92 26.22 -2.30
C GLU A 80 0.42 26.51 -2.53
N ASP A 81 -0.45 26.21 -1.56
CA ASP A 81 -1.85 26.67 -1.45
C ASP A 81 -2.00 27.66 -0.28
#